data_AF-A0AAN1IFU7-F1
#
_entry.id   AF-A0AAN1IFU7-F1
#
_cell.length_a   1.000
_cell.length_b   1.000
_cell.length_c   1.000
_cell.angle_alpha   90.00
_cell.angle_beta   90.00
_cell.angle_gamma   90.00
#
_symmetry.space_group_name_H-M   'P 1'
#
loop_
_entity.id
_entity.type
_entity.pdbx_description
1 polymer ?
#
loop_
_entity_poly.entity_id
_entity_poly.type
_entity_poly.pdbx_seq_one_letter_code
_entity_poly.pdbx_strand_id
1 'polypeptide(L)'
;MPAFEGLRLTEIKPRHIKNWYDGPHPEGQWSFRRACMRLKAVFRSATTMSMDGSPPLLKDNPFIFPIPPEPDSVREDIPPVTPKQLRVLAENMPDYTRLTVFLSTLAGGLRCGELCGLQVGDIDLDNKILRVRRSVNRGHLDRGEARFAKTKTKRSVRDLPIPDALVDMIREHLHTFCDLDDPTSPVFVPRRVKVMSQTTLEAQFARARKKAGRYDLMLHDLRASHATLLMLKGGTLREVMNQLGHASEKVAIKHYQRVVAEHQRQIVNLLADEFLQEAYAEGTQTDSLEDIVNITEQRVRELTRMIADFKQAIDELNLAS
;
A
#
# COMPACT_ATOMS: atom_id res chain seq x y z
N MET A 1 -6.80 36.18 4.63
CA MET A 1 -7.82 36.05 3.57
C MET A 1 -8.20 37.46 3.17
N PRO A 2 -7.96 37.88 1.92
CA PRO A 2 -8.21 39.25 1.47
C PRO A 2 -9.66 39.71 1.70
N ALA A 3 -10.63 38.78 1.62
CA ALA A 3 -12.05 39.09 1.76
C ALA A 3 -12.51 39.54 3.16
N PHE A 4 -11.67 39.40 4.19
CA PHE A 4 -11.97 39.86 5.57
C PHE A 4 -10.93 40.85 6.08
N GLU A 5 -10.09 41.37 5.21
CA GLU A 5 -9.01 42.28 5.58
C GLU A 5 -9.56 43.54 6.24
N GLY A 6 -8.97 43.93 7.38
CA GLY A 6 -9.39 45.10 8.16
C GLY A 6 -10.65 44.90 9.03
N LEU A 7 -11.37 43.78 8.93
CA LEU A 7 -12.57 43.53 9.75
C LEU A 7 -12.21 42.83 11.06
N ARG A 8 -12.79 43.31 12.17
CA ARG A 8 -12.80 42.59 13.45
C ARG A 8 -13.73 41.39 13.35
N LEU A 9 -13.48 40.35 14.17
CA LEU A 9 -14.29 39.13 14.18
C LEU A 9 -15.79 39.42 14.42
N THR A 10 -16.09 40.40 15.28
CA THR A 10 -17.45 40.86 15.61
C THR A 10 -18.15 41.63 14.48
N GLU A 11 -17.40 42.09 13.48
CA GLU A 11 -17.92 42.85 12.33
C GLU A 11 -18.23 41.96 11.13
N ILE A 12 -17.82 40.68 11.18
CA ILE A 12 -18.05 39.75 10.09
C ILE A 12 -19.50 39.28 10.09
N LYS A 13 -20.23 39.67 9.04
CA LYS A 13 -21.65 39.33 8.81
C LYS A 13 -21.78 38.26 7.73
N PRO A 14 -22.92 37.54 7.65
CA PRO A 14 -23.17 36.56 6.59
C PRO A 14 -22.93 37.09 5.17
N ARG A 15 -23.25 38.37 4.90
CA ARG A 15 -22.98 39.01 3.61
C ARG A 15 -21.49 39.05 3.22
N HIS A 16 -20.59 39.26 4.18
CA HIS A 16 -19.15 39.31 3.91
C HIS A 16 -18.65 37.90 3.53
N ILE A 17 -19.16 36.89 4.23
CA ILE A 17 -18.85 35.48 3.94
C ILE A 17 -19.47 35.07 2.60
N LYS A 18 -20.68 35.53 2.27
CA LYS A 18 -21.31 35.27 0.96
C LYS A 18 -20.46 35.82 -0.19
N ASN A 19 -20.00 37.07 -0.08
CA ASN A 19 -19.15 37.68 -1.09
C ASN A 19 -17.84 36.91 -1.30
N TRP A 20 -17.25 36.40 -0.21
CA TRP A 20 -16.08 35.53 -0.30
C TRP A 20 -16.41 34.16 -0.90
N TYR A 21 -17.53 33.55 -0.49
CA TYR A 21 -17.95 32.20 -0.87
C TYR A 21 -18.34 32.09 -2.34
N ASP A 22 -18.97 33.14 -2.90
CA ASP A 22 -19.36 33.21 -4.31
C ASP A 22 -18.25 33.77 -5.21
N GLY A 23 -17.14 34.21 -4.60
CA GLY A 23 -16.01 34.79 -5.31
C GLY A 23 -15.12 33.74 -6.01
N PRO A 24 -14.09 34.19 -6.76
CA PRO A 24 -13.15 33.29 -7.39
C PRO A 24 -12.24 32.62 -6.35
N HIS A 25 -12.03 31.31 -6.51
CA HIS A 25 -11.13 30.48 -5.70
C HIS A 25 -10.02 29.87 -6.55
N PRO A 26 -8.99 30.66 -6.94
CA PRO A 26 -7.90 30.18 -7.81
C PRO A 26 -7.08 29.05 -7.16
N GLU A 27 -7.10 28.94 -5.83
CA GLU A 27 -6.47 27.85 -5.08
C GLU A 27 -7.13 26.47 -5.29
N GLY A 28 -8.27 26.41 -5.98
CA GLY A 28 -8.99 25.19 -6.34
C GLY A 28 -10.01 24.71 -5.30
N GLN A 29 -10.89 23.81 -5.74
CA GLN A 29 -12.06 23.32 -4.97
C GLN A 29 -11.68 22.69 -3.61
N TRP A 30 -10.56 21.96 -3.55
CA TRP A 30 -10.06 21.35 -2.31
C TRP A 30 -9.67 22.41 -1.26
N SER A 31 -8.95 23.43 -1.69
CA SER A 31 -8.50 24.53 -0.83
C SER A 31 -9.68 25.36 -0.35
N PHE A 32 -10.62 25.65 -1.24
CA PHE A 32 -11.89 26.33 -0.92
C PHE A 32 -12.70 25.58 0.13
N ARG A 33 -12.94 24.27 -0.06
CA ARG A 33 -13.66 23.45 0.91
C ARG A 33 -13.00 23.47 2.30
N ARG A 34 -11.67 23.32 2.35
CA ARG A 34 -10.91 23.37 3.62
C ARG A 34 -11.00 24.75 4.27
N ALA A 35 -10.99 25.80 3.46
CA ALA A 35 -11.20 27.17 3.93
C ALA A 35 -12.58 27.34 4.57
N CYS A 36 -13.65 26.87 3.93
CA CYS A 36 -15.00 26.86 4.49
C CYS A 36 -15.07 26.11 5.83
N MET A 37 -14.48 24.91 5.90
CA MET A 37 -14.43 24.12 7.14
C MET A 37 -13.74 24.85 8.28
N ARG A 38 -12.57 25.45 8.01
CA ARG A 38 -11.82 26.21 9.00
C ARG A 38 -12.58 27.43 9.46
N LEU A 39 -13.13 28.23 8.54
CA LEU A 39 -13.92 29.41 8.90
C LEU A 39 -15.13 29.03 9.76
N LYS A 40 -15.89 28.02 9.35
CA LYS A 40 -17.06 27.55 10.10
C LYS A 40 -16.69 27.07 11.51
N ALA A 41 -15.54 26.40 11.66
CA ALA A 41 -15.01 25.97 12.95
C ALA A 41 -14.55 27.15 13.83
N VAL A 42 -13.86 28.14 13.25
CA VAL A 42 -13.44 29.37 13.95
C VAL A 42 -14.66 30.11 14.49
N PHE A 43 -15.68 30.35 13.65
CA PHE A 43 -16.89 31.03 14.09
C PHE A 43 -17.70 30.20 15.09
N ARG A 44 -17.72 28.86 14.95
CA ARG A 44 -18.33 27.98 15.94
C ARG A 44 -17.65 28.14 17.30
N SER A 45 -16.31 28.18 17.32
CA SER A 45 -15.55 28.42 18.56
C SER A 45 -15.85 29.78 19.17
N ALA A 46 -16.03 30.81 18.35
CA ALA A 46 -16.36 32.16 18.80
C ALA A 46 -17.79 32.30 19.35
N THR A 47 -18.69 31.38 19.00
CA THR A 47 -20.07 31.32 19.51
C THR A 47 -20.26 30.37 20.69
N THR A 48 -19.22 29.62 21.07
CA THR A 48 -19.25 28.73 22.24
C THR A 48 -18.58 29.39 23.44
N MET A 49 -19.05 29.07 24.64
CA MET A 49 -18.38 29.49 25.88
C MET A 49 -16.95 28.95 25.89
N SER A 50 -16.01 29.80 26.27
CA SER A 50 -14.60 29.43 26.33
C SER A 50 -14.35 28.49 27.52
N MET A 51 -13.27 27.69 27.47
CA MET A 51 -12.95 26.73 28.54
C MET A 51 -12.62 27.41 29.87
N ASP A 52 -12.24 28.68 29.85
CA ASP A 52 -11.99 29.52 31.01
C ASP A 52 -13.27 30.15 31.60
N GLY A 53 -14.45 29.82 31.05
CA GLY A 53 -15.74 30.38 31.47
C GLY A 53 -16.07 31.73 30.85
N SER A 54 -15.21 32.28 29.99
CA SER A 54 -15.49 33.54 29.30
C SER A 54 -16.70 33.38 28.36
N PRO A 55 -17.62 34.37 28.31
CA PRO A 55 -18.80 34.29 27.46
C PRO A 55 -18.41 34.25 25.96
N PRO A 56 -19.29 33.72 25.10
CA PRO A 56 -19.07 33.73 23.66
C PRO A 56 -18.75 35.13 23.12
N LEU A 57 -17.80 35.22 22.19
CA LEU A 57 -17.44 36.46 21.50
C LEU A 57 -18.51 36.89 20.49
N LEU A 58 -19.24 35.92 19.93
CA LEU A 58 -20.31 36.13 18.97
C LEU A 58 -21.60 35.51 19.49
N LYS A 59 -22.72 36.19 19.24
CA LYS A 59 -24.05 35.64 19.53
C LYS A 59 -24.41 34.47 18.62
N ASP A 60 -24.15 34.63 17.32
CA ASP A 60 -24.52 33.68 16.28
C ASP A 60 -23.36 33.46 15.30
N ASN A 61 -23.32 32.28 14.67
CA ASN A 61 -22.27 31.95 13.70
C ASN A 61 -22.62 32.58 12.34
N PRO A 62 -21.84 33.56 11.84
CA PRO A 62 -22.15 34.21 10.57
C PRO A 62 -21.96 33.27 9.35
N PHE A 63 -21.23 32.16 9.50
CA PHE A 63 -21.05 31.15 8.46
C PHE A 63 -22.23 30.17 8.43
N ILE A 64 -23.31 30.60 7.77
CA ILE A 64 -24.53 29.80 7.60
C ILE A 64 -24.53 28.92 6.35
N PHE A 65 -23.54 29.10 5.47
CA PHE A 65 -23.45 28.40 4.19
C PHE A 65 -23.09 26.92 4.33
N PRO A 66 -23.52 26.07 3.39
CA PRO A 66 -23.10 24.67 3.36
C PRO A 66 -21.59 24.59 3.13
N ILE A 67 -20.97 23.54 3.67
CA ILE A 67 -19.61 23.20 3.27
C ILE A 67 -19.73 22.50 1.90
N PRO A 68 -18.97 22.92 0.88
CA PRO A 68 -18.97 22.25 -0.41
C PRO A 68 -18.73 20.74 -0.27
N PRO A 69 -19.34 19.91 -1.13
CA PRO A 69 -19.07 18.47 -1.13
C PRO A 69 -17.57 18.22 -1.32
N GLU A 70 -17.11 17.06 -0.85
CA GLU A 70 -15.74 16.67 -1.10
C GLU A 70 -15.54 16.51 -2.62
N PRO A 71 -14.57 17.23 -3.23
CA PRO A 71 -14.32 17.07 -4.66
C PRO A 71 -13.88 15.64 -4.97
N ASP A 72 -14.16 15.16 -6.18
CA ASP A 72 -13.60 13.90 -6.64
C ASP A 72 -12.08 14.00 -6.72
N SER A 73 -11.41 12.95 -6.25
CA SER A 73 -9.95 12.88 -6.29
C SER A 73 -9.54 12.13 -7.56
N VAL A 74 -8.96 12.85 -8.52
CA VAL A 74 -8.35 12.27 -9.73
C VAL A 74 -7.28 11.20 -9.39
N ARG A 75 -6.75 11.23 -8.15
CA ARG A 75 -5.81 10.20 -7.67
C ARG A 75 -6.44 8.84 -7.40
N GLU A 76 -7.76 8.77 -7.24
CA GLU A 76 -8.46 7.50 -6.99
C GLU A 76 -8.37 6.56 -8.21
N ASP A 77 -8.11 7.11 -9.40
CA ASP A 77 -8.02 6.36 -10.65
C ASP A 77 -6.56 6.04 -11.07
N ILE A 78 -5.57 6.33 -10.21
CA ILE A 78 -4.17 6.02 -10.52
C ILE A 78 -3.98 4.49 -10.47
N PRO A 79 -3.58 3.85 -11.59
CA PRO A 79 -3.41 2.41 -11.62
C PRO A 79 -2.23 1.98 -10.75
N PRO A 80 -2.32 0.80 -10.10
CA PRO A 80 -1.23 0.28 -9.29
C PRO A 80 0.04 0.13 -10.12
N VAL A 81 1.19 0.28 -9.48
CA VAL A 81 2.49 0.06 -10.14
C VAL A 81 2.64 -1.38 -10.63
N THR A 82 3.18 -1.55 -11.85
CA THR A 82 3.53 -2.88 -12.37
C THR A 82 4.88 -3.34 -11.84
N PRO A 83 5.21 -4.65 -11.87
CA PRO A 83 6.53 -5.15 -11.46
C PRO A 83 7.70 -4.49 -12.22
N LYS A 84 7.53 -4.23 -13.53
CA LYS A 84 8.53 -3.52 -14.34
C LYS A 84 8.72 -2.08 -13.87
N GLN A 85 7.62 -1.35 -13.61
CA GLN A 85 7.69 0.01 -13.09
C GLN A 85 8.31 0.06 -11.69
N LEU A 86 7.96 -0.90 -10.82
CA LEU A 86 8.49 -1.00 -9.46
C LEU A 86 10.02 -1.15 -9.46
N ARG A 87 10.54 -2.02 -10.33
CA ARG A 87 11.98 -2.19 -10.55
C ARG A 87 12.64 -0.90 -11.03
N VAL A 88 12.11 -0.25 -12.06
CA VAL A 88 12.67 1.02 -12.57
C VAL A 88 12.64 2.11 -11.50
N LEU A 89 11.59 2.19 -10.69
CA LEU A 89 11.52 3.10 -9.55
C LEU A 89 12.66 2.82 -8.56
N ALA A 90 12.83 1.57 -8.12
CA ALA A 90 13.86 1.19 -7.17
C ALA A 90 15.28 1.44 -7.71
N GLU A 91 15.58 1.04 -8.94
CA GLU A 91 16.90 1.22 -9.57
C GLU A 91 17.29 2.70 -9.75
N ASN A 92 16.32 3.61 -9.76
CA ASN A 92 16.56 5.05 -9.88
C ASN A 92 16.44 5.81 -8.55
N MET A 93 16.34 5.10 -7.43
CA MET A 93 16.51 5.65 -6.08
C MET A 93 17.99 5.54 -5.66
N PRO A 94 18.50 6.48 -4.84
CA PRO A 94 19.78 6.28 -4.16
C PRO A 94 19.77 4.98 -3.33
N ASP A 95 20.88 4.26 -3.30
CA ASP A 95 20.96 2.90 -2.73
C ASP A 95 20.44 2.82 -1.29
N TYR A 96 20.87 3.77 -0.44
CA TYR A 96 20.43 3.88 0.97
C TYR A 96 18.93 4.20 1.15
N THR A 97 18.17 4.41 0.07
CA THR A 97 16.72 4.64 0.06
C THR A 97 15.97 3.74 -0.91
N ARG A 98 16.67 2.90 -1.68
CA ARG A 98 16.09 2.03 -2.71
C ARG A 98 15.02 1.10 -2.14
N LEU A 99 15.32 0.49 -0.99
CA LEU A 99 14.44 -0.44 -0.31
C LEU A 99 13.09 0.18 0.10
N THR A 100 12.99 1.51 0.22
CA THR A 100 11.72 2.19 0.55
C THR A 100 10.61 1.94 -0.48
N VAL A 101 10.97 1.78 -1.76
CA VAL A 101 10.03 1.49 -2.85
C VAL A 101 9.38 0.12 -2.66
N PHE A 102 10.18 -0.88 -2.27
CA PHE A 102 9.69 -2.24 -2.03
C PHE A 102 8.86 -2.31 -0.75
N LEU A 103 9.35 -1.74 0.37
CA LEU A 103 8.59 -1.75 1.62
C LEU A 103 7.24 -1.03 1.48
N SER A 104 7.22 0.12 0.79
CA SER A 104 5.97 0.87 0.58
C SER A 104 4.97 0.14 -0.33
N THR A 105 5.41 -0.78 -1.19
CA THR A 105 4.53 -1.47 -2.14
C THR A 105 4.17 -2.88 -1.69
N LEU A 106 5.09 -3.57 -1.01
CA LEU A 106 5.02 -5.01 -0.75
C LEU A 106 4.99 -5.38 0.74
N ALA A 107 5.39 -4.49 1.65
CA ALA A 107 5.46 -4.78 3.09
C ALA A 107 4.57 -3.83 3.91
N GLY A 108 3.27 -3.77 3.59
CA GLY A 108 2.26 -3.08 4.40
C GLY A 108 2.08 -1.59 4.11
N GLY A 109 2.38 -1.14 2.90
CA GLY A 109 1.92 0.17 2.41
C GLY A 109 2.42 1.36 3.23
N LEU A 110 3.69 1.40 3.66
CA LEU A 110 4.16 2.41 4.61
C LEU A 110 4.01 3.84 4.08
N ARG A 111 3.72 4.79 4.99
CA ARG A 111 3.72 6.23 4.66
C ARG A 111 5.15 6.76 4.57
N CYS A 112 5.36 7.85 3.82
CA CYS A 112 6.66 8.53 3.72
C CYS A 112 7.29 8.81 5.10
N GLY A 113 6.53 9.39 6.02
CA GLY A 113 7.00 9.64 7.39
C GLY A 113 7.30 8.35 8.18
N GLU A 114 6.56 7.27 7.96
CA GLU A 114 6.80 5.96 8.60
C GLU A 114 8.11 5.34 8.08
N LEU A 115 8.32 5.37 6.75
CA LEU A 115 9.57 4.94 6.12
C LEU A 115 10.76 5.71 6.71
N CYS A 116 10.68 7.05 6.73
CA CYS A 116 11.72 7.90 7.30
C CYS A 116 11.96 7.65 8.79
N GLY A 117 10.97 7.09 9.50
CA GLY A 117 11.02 6.81 10.92
C GLY A 117 11.59 5.45 11.29
N LEU A 118 11.77 4.53 10.34
CA LEU A 118 12.24 3.17 10.65
C LEU A 118 13.65 3.18 11.24
N GLN A 119 13.83 2.41 12.30
CA GLN A 119 15.12 2.14 12.94
C GLN A 119 15.45 0.64 12.87
N VAL A 120 16.72 0.27 13.04
CA VAL A 120 17.18 -1.14 12.96
C VAL A 120 16.37 -2.06 13.87
N GLY A 121 16.11 -1.67 15.12
CA GLY A 121 15.32 -2.47 16.07
C GLY A 121 13.84 -2.65 15.71
N ASP A 122 13.34 -1.93 14.70
CA ASP A 122 11.99 -2.13 14.17
C ASP A 122 11.91 -3.32 13.20
N ILE A 123 13.04 -3.90 12.77
CA ILE A 123 13.10 -4.96 11.76
C ILE A 123 13.58 -6.25 12.42
N ASP A 124 12.72 -7.26 12.42
CA ASP A 124 12.99 -8.58 12.96
C ASP A 124 12.97 -9.58 11.79
N LEU A 125 14.16 -9.90 11.27
CA LEU A 125 14.30 -10.81 10.13
C LEU A 125 14.10 -12.27 10.50
N ASP A 126 14.33 -12.64 11.77
CA ASP A 126 14.18 -14.02 12.24
C ASP A 126 12.69 -14.39 12.31
N ASN A 127 11.86 -13.49 12.85
CA ASN A 127 10.42 -13.66 12.91
C ASN A 127 9.70 -13.07 11.68
N LYS A 128 10.43 -12.42 10.77
CA LYS A 128 9.92 -11.75 9.57
C LYS A 128 8.85 -10.69 9.89
N ILE A 129 9.13 -9.84 10.87
CA ILE A 129 8.22 -8.78 11.34
C ILE A 129 8.85 -7.40 11.15
N LEU A 130 8.09 -6.50 10.53
CA LEU A 130 8.38 -5.07 10.43
C LEU A 130 7.48 -4.29 11.37
N ARG A 131 8.08 -3.59 12.34
CA ARG A 131 7.39 -2.86 13.40
C ARG A 131 7.28 -1.38 13.07
N VAL A 132 6.10 -0.91 12.68
CA VAL A 132 5.86 0.54 12.53
C VAL A 132 5.60 1.12 13.91
N ARG A 133 6.53 1.93 14.42
CA ARG A 133 6.45 2.53 15.78
C ARG A 133 6.45 4.04 15.80
N ARG A 134 7.02 4.66 14.77
CA ARG A 134 7.31 6.09 14.73
C ARG A 134 7.16 6.64 13.32
N SER A 135 7.15 7.96 13.21
CA SER A 135 7.13 8.70 11.95
C SER A 135 8.05 9.89 12.06
N VAL A 136 8.70 10.31 10.99
CA VAL A 136 9.38 11.61 10.95
C VAL A 136 8.40 12.71 10.56
N ASN A 137 8.44 13.86 11.23
CA ASN A 137 7.73 15.08 10.83
C ASN A 137 8.62 16.32 11.01
N ARG A 138 8.16 17.49 10.53
CA ARG A 138 8.90 18.75 10.56
C ARG A 138 8.34 19.73 11.59
N GLY A 139 8.54 19.49 12.89
CA GLY A 139 8.23 20.53 13.87
C GLY A 139 6.76 20.98 13.93
N HIS A 140 6.49 22.14 14.53
CA HIS A 140 5.18 22.80 14.46
C HIS A 140 4.98 23.37 13.03
N LEU A 141 3.78 23.20 12.46
CA LEU A 141 3.40 23.67 11.12
C LEU A 141 4.22 23.12 9.93
N ASP A 142 4.90 21.98 10.09
CA ASP A 142 5.78 21.40 9.05
C ASP A 142 6.96 22.31 8.63
N ARG A 143 7.32 23.31 9.45
CA ARG A 143 8.38 24.31 9.17
C ARG A 143 9.66 24.13 9.98
N GLY A 144 9.79 23.04 10.74
CA GLY A 144 10.98 22.77 11.56
C GLY A 144 11.95 21.74 10.95
N GLU A 145 13.03 21.47 11.68
CA GLU A 145 13.93 20.36 11.38
C GLU A 145 13.20 19.01 11.42
N ALA A 146 13.70 18.07 10.62
CA ALA A 146 13.17 16.71 10.60
C ALA A 146 13.47 16.03 11.94
N ARG A 147 12.43 15.52 12.60
CA ARG A 147 12.54 14.85 13.89
C ARG A 147 11.65 13.63 13.96
N PHE A 148 12.06 12.66 14.76
CA PHE A 148 11.20 11.54 15.12
C PHE A 148 9.99 12.02 15.93
N ALA A 149 8.84 11.48 15.62
CA ALA A 149 7.58 11.75 16.28
C ALA A 149 6.75 10.47 16.40
N LYS A 150 5.76 10.50 17.29
CA LYS A 150 4.73 9.45 17.35
C LYS A 150 3.99 9.39 16.01
N THR A 151 3.56 8.18 15.64
CA THR A 151 2.75 8.01 14.44
C THR A 151 1.46 8.82 14.53
N LYS A 152 0.92 9.22 13.36
CA LYS A 152 -0.24 10.12 13.25
C LYS A 152 -1.47 9.65 14.03
N THR A 153 -1.64 8.33 14.16
CA THR A 153 -2.74 7.71 14.92
C THR A 153 -2.21 6.56 15.77
N LYS A 154 -2.90 6.23 16.88
CA LYS A 154 -2.59 5.03 17.68
C LYS A 154 -2.60 3.75 16.83
N ARG A 155 -3.56 3.64 15.89
CA ARG A 155 -3.65 2.52 14.93
C ARG A 155 -2.53 2.44 13.90
N SER A 156 -1.70 3.48 13.78
CA SER A 156 -0.54 3.43 12.89
C SER A 156 0.61 2.63 13.51
N VAL A 157 0.60 2.42 14.84
CA VAL A 157 1.51 1.48 15.52
C VAL A 157 1.02 0.07 15.23
N ARG A 158 1.82 -0.71 14.50
CA ARG A 158 1.42 -2.03 13.99
C ARG A 158 2.61 -2.89 13.60
N ASP A 159 2.36 -4.18 13.53
CA ASP A 159 3.31 -5.17 13.03
C ASP A 159 2.86 -5.62 11.66
N LEU A 160 3.82 -5.68 10.74
CA LEU A 160 3.61 -6.03 9.34
C LEU A 160 4.46 -7.24 9.01
N PRO A 161 3.92 -8.23 8.27
CA PRO A 161 4.71 -9.33 7.79
C PRO A 161 5.75 -8.82 6.79
N ILE A 162 6.99 -9.29 6.92
CA ILE A 162 8.03 -9.13 5.91
C ILE A 162 7.88 -10.28 4.91
N PRO A 163 7.62 -10.00 3.62
CA PRO A 163 7.62 -11.04 2.60
C PRO A 163 8.98 -11.73 2.49
N ASP A 164 8.99 -13.05 2.38
CA ASP A 164 10.21 -13.87 2.28
C ASP A 164 11.16 -13.38 1.18
N ALA A 165 10.59 -13.01 0.02
CA ALA A 165 11.33 -12.48 -1.11
C ALA A 165 12.07 -11.15 -0.84
N LEU A 166 11.76 -10.45 0.26
CA LEU A 166 12.44 -9.22 0.66
C LEU A 166 13.51 -9.43 1.75
N VAL A 167 13.55 -10.59 2.40
CA VAL A 167 14.43 -10.82 3.56
C VAL A 167 15.90 -10.57 3.23
N ASP A 168 16.39 -11.14 2.13
CA ASP A 168 17.80 -10.98 1.74
C ASP A 168 18.13 -9.54 1.36
N MET A 169 17.22 -8.87 0.65
CA MET A 169 17.37 -7.46 0.28
C MET A 169 17.37 -6.53 1.50
N ILE A 170 16.52 -6.80 2.49
CA ILE A 170 16.51 -6.05 3.75
C ILE A 170 17.80 -6.30 4.51
N ARG A 171 18.24 -7.56 4.62
CA ARG A 171 19.50 -7.93 5.29
C ARG A 171 20.69 -7.21 4.67
N GLU A 172 20.84 -7.25 3.35
CA GLU A 172 21.91 -6.56 2.62
C GLU A 172 21.89 -5.05 2.86
N HIS A 173 20.71 -4.43 2.80
CA HIS A 173 20.53 -2.99 3.07
C HIS A 173 20.97 -2.64 4.49
N LEU A 174 20.55 -3.42 5.49
CA LEU A 174 20.89 -3.20 6.89
C LEU A 174 22.41 -3.30 7.12
N HIS A 175 23.07 -4.34 6.60
CA HIS A 175 24.53 -4.46 6.73
C HIS A 175 25.30 -3.34 6.02
N THR A 176 24.80 -2.84 4.89
CA THR A 176 25.52 -1.87 4.07
C THR A 176 25.39 -0.44 4.61
N PHE A 177 24.19 -0.07 5.08
CA PHE A 177 23.84 1.33 5.35
C PHE A 177 23.57 1.64 6.81
N CYS A 178 23.38 0.64 7.68
CA CYS A 178 23.00 0.85 9.07
C CYS A 178 24.11 0.45 10.04
N ASP A 179 24.07 1.02 11.24
CA ASP A 179 24.80 0.51 12.39
C ASP A 179 23.95 -0.58 13.05
N LEU A 180 24.39 -1.83 12.98
CA LEU A 180 23.64 -2.98 13.51
C LEU A 180 23.78 -3.14 15.02
N ASP A 181 24.78 -2.51 15.62
CA ASP A 181 25.00 -2.53 17.06
C ASP A 181 24.09 -1.52 17.78
N ASP A 182 23.55 -0.54 17.04
CA ASP A 182 22.59 0.45 17.54
C ASP A 182 21.15 0.17 17.04
N PRO A 183 20.24 -0.34 17.89
CA PRO A 183 18.85 -0.57 17.49
C PRO A 183 18.10 0.73 17.14
N THR A 184 18.64 1.90 17.51
CA THR A 184 18.09 3.22 17.16
C THR A 184 18.68 3.80 15.87
N SER A 185 19.63 3.11 15.23
CA SER A 185 20.18 3.51 13.94
C SER A 185 19.07 3.67 12.91
N PRO A 186 18.93 4.83 12.23
CA PRO A 186 17.92 5.03 11.20
C PRO A 186 18.22 4.17 9.96
N VAL A 187 17.18 3.59 9.34
CA VAL A 187 17.35 2.63 8.23
C VAL A 187 17.64 3.32 6.88
N PHE A 188 17.09 4.52 6.66
CA PHE A 188 17.12 5.18 5.35
C PHE A 188 17.84 6.52 5.37
N VAL A 189 19.08 6.54 5.85
CA VAL A 189 19.91 7.76 5.90
C VAL A 189 21.29 7.52 5.32
N PRO A 190 21.93 8.54 4.71
CA PRO A 190 23.38 8.51 4.51
C PRO A 190 24.11 8.46 5.86
N ARG A 191 25.30 7.84 5.93
CA ARG A 191 26.08 7.60 7.17
C ARG A 191 26.23 8.78 8.15
N ARG A 192 26.15 10.04 7.69
CA ARG A 192 26.32 11.24 8.54
C ARG A 192 25.02 11.96 8.90
N VAL A 193 23.87 11.44 8.46
CA VAL A 193 22.56 12.08 8.65
C VAL A 193 21.80 11.34 9.73
N LYS A 194 21.34 12.06 10.76
CA LYS A 194 20.62 11.44 11.89
C LYS A 194 19.15 11.16 11.60
N VAL A 195 18.54 11.87 10.65
CA VAL A 195 17.11 11.74 10.35
C VAL A 195 16.86 11.97 8.86
N MET A 196 16.14 11.06 8.20
CA MET A 196 15.68 11.27 6.83
C MET A 196 14.47 12.21 6.82
N SER A 197 14.54 13.29 6.04
CA SER A 197 13.40 14.19 5.87
C SER A 197 12.44 13.66 4.79
N GLN A 198 11.13 13.75 5.03
CA GLN A 198 10.11 13.34 4.05
C GLN A 198 10.30 14.03 2.70
N THR A 199 10.60 15.34 2.70
CA THR A 199 10.85 16.11 1.48
C THR A 199 12.04 15.59 0.68
N THR A 200 13.09 15.12 1.36
CA THR A 200 14.28 14.55 0.70
C THR A 200 13.92 13.24 0.01
N LEU A 201 13.24 12.34 0.72
CA LEU A 201 12.81 11.05 0.18
C LEU A 201 11.81 11.24 -0.98
N GLU A 202 10.86 12.16 -0.85
CA GLU A 202 9.92 12.52 -1.92
C GLU A 202 10.63 13.12 -3.13
N ALA A 203 11.64 13.95 -2.95
CA ALA A 203 12.43 14.51 -4.04
C ALA A 203 13.26 13.43 -4.77
N GLN A 204 13.79 12.45 -4.04
CA GLN A 204 14.46 11.29 -4.64
C GLN A 204 13.47 10.47 -5.46
N PHE A 205 12.31 10.14 -4.89
CA PHE A 205 11.25 9.42 -5.59
C PHE A 205 10.73 10.18 -6.82
N ALA A 206 10.61 11.51 -6.73
CA ALA A 206 10.20 12.37 -7.83
C ALA A 206 11.17 12.32 -9.02
N ARG A 207 12.45 11.99 -8.81
CA ARG A 207 13.41 11.72 -9.90
C ARG A 207 13.20 10.32 -10.47
N ALA A 208 13.06 9.31 -9.61
CA ALA A 208 12.85 7.93 -10.02
C ALA A 208 11.58 7.74 -10.87
N ARG A 209 10.45 8.35 -10.46
CA ARG A 209 9.17 8.23 -11.17
C ARG A 209 9.20 8.77 -12.60
N LYS A 210 10.04 9.77 -12.89
CA LYS A 210 10.22 10.30 -14.25
C LYS A 210 10.85 9.24 -15.16
N LYS A 211 11.80 8.46 -14.63
CA LYS A 211 12.46 7.35 -15.34
C LYS A 211 11.52 6.17 -15.57
N ALA A 212 10.58 5.94 -14.65
CA ALA A 212 9.52 4.95 -14.80
C ALA A 212 8.37 5.40 -15.72
N GLY A 213 8.40 6.62 -16.28
CA GLY A 213 7.31 7.18 -17.09
C GLY A 213 6.03 7.49 -16.31
N ARG A 214 6.11 7.55 -14.97
CA ARG A 214 4.97 7.71 -14.05
C ARG A 214 4.97 9.10 -13.39
N TYR A 215 4.73 10.13 -14.20
CA TYR A 215 4.66 11.53 -13.74
C TYR A 215 3.44 11.83 -12.85
N ASP A 216 2.49 10.91 -12.80
CA ASP A 216 1.30 10.90 -11.97
C ASP A 216 1.59 10.47 -10.53
N LEU A 217 2.58 9.58 -10.31
CA LEU A 217 2.83 8.96 -9.01
C LEU A 217 3.51 9.87 -7.99
N MET A 218 3.02 9.90 -6.77
CA MET A 218 3.77 10.29 -5.57
C MET A 218 4.20 9.05 -4.79
N LEU A 219 5.15 9.19 -3.87
CA LEU A 219 5.57 8.06 -3.03
C LEU A 219 4.38 7.46 -2.26
N HIS A 220 3.44 8.32 -1.84
CA HIS A 220 2.21 7.88 -1.17
C HIS A 220 1.31 6.99 -2.06
N ASP A 221 1.42 7.08 -3.39
CA ASP A 221 0.59 6.29 -4.29
C ASP A 221 1.10 4.84 -4.40
N LEU A 222 2.33 4.54 -3.97
CA LEU A 222 2.81 3.17 -3.77
C LEU A 222 2.01 2.43 -2.69
N ARG A 223 1.61 3.16 -1.65
CA ARG A 223 0.73 2.63 -0.60
C ARG A 223 -0.68 2.34 -1.13
N ALA A 224 -1.20 3.19 -2.02
CA ALA A 224 -2.45 2.89 -2.71
C ALA A 224 -2.29 1.64 -3.59
N SER A 225 -1.16 1.54 -4.30
CA SER A 225 -0.82 0.34 -5.08
C SER A 225 -0.78 -0.92 -4.21
N HIS A 226 -0.14 -0.86 -3.03
CA HIS A 226 -0.12 -1.97 -2.08
C HIS A 226 -1.53 -2.44 -1.70
N ALA A 227 -2.41 -1.50 -1.35
CA ALA A 227 -3.79 -1.79 -0.97
C ALA A 227 -4.56 -2.48 -2.12
N THR A 228 -4.46 -1.92 -3.32
CA THR A 228 -5.13 -2.46 -4.51
C THR A 228 -4.58 -3.83 -4.87
N LEU A 229 -3.26 -4.00 -4.90
CA LEU A 229 -2.62 -5.28 -5.23
C LEU A 229 -2.95 -6.36 -4.19
N LEU A 230 -3.01 -6.01 -2.90
CA LEU A 230 -3.39 -6.95 -1.84
C LEU A 230 -4.85 -7.41 -2.01
N MET A 231 -5.79 -6.50 -2.28
CA MET A 231 -7.19 -6.86 -2.57
C MET A 231 -7.29 -7.74 -3.84
N LEU A 232 -6.56 -7.39 -4.90
CA LEU A 232 -6.50 -8.16 -6.16
C LEU A 232 -5.81 -9.52 -6.01
N LYS A 233 -5.23 -9.82 -4.85
CA LYS A 233 -4.65 -11.13 -4.52
C LYS A 233 -5.47 -11.86 -3.46
N GLY A 234 -6.73 -11.47 -3.28
CA GLY A 234 -7.66 -12.12 -2.35
C GLY A 234 -7.57 -11.63 -0.91
N GLY A 235 -6.75 -10.61 -0.62
CA GLY A 235 -6.70 -10.01 0.71
C GLY A 235 -8.03 -9.37 1.09
N THR A 236 -8.45 -9.59 2.33
CA THR A 236 -9.69 -9.01 2.85
C THR A 236 -9.54 -7.51 3.10
N LEU A 237 -10.66 -6.78 3.07
CA LEU A 237 -10.68 -5.37 3.42
C LEU A 237 -10.12 -5.12 4.84
N ARG A 238 -10.36 -6.04 5.78
CA ARG A 238 -9.85 -5.93 7.16
C ARG A 238 -8.33 -6.05 7.19
N GLU A 239 -7.75 -7.00 6.46
CA GLU A 239 -6.29 -7.16 6.37
C GLU A 239 -5.64 -5.94 5.74
N VAL A 240 -6.19 -5.41 4.64
CA VAL A 240 -5.71 -4.17 4.02
C VAL A 240 -5.78 -3.02 5.03
N MET A 241 -6.90 -2.85 5.73
CA MET A 241 -7.02 -1.79 6.74
C MET A 241 -6.02 -1.93 7.88
N ASN A 242 -5.76 -3.15 8.34
CA ASN A 242 -4.77 -3.45 9.37
C ASN A 242 -3.36 -3.10 8.87
N GLN A 243 -2.97 -3.56 7.68
CA GLN A 243 -1.66 -3.28 7.10
C GLN A 243 -1.45 -1.78 6.83
N LEU A 244 -2.51 -1.08 6.45
CA LEU A 244 -2.48 0.36 6.23
C LEU A 244 -2.55 1.17 7.55
N GLY A 245 -3.02 0.60 8.66
CA GLY A 245 -3.31 1.37 9.88
C GLY A 245 -4.42 2.42 9.66
N HIS A 246 -5.43 2.07 8.85
CA HIS A 246 -6.61 2.93 8.63
C HIS A 246 -7.57 2.82 9.81
N ALA A 247 -7.97 3.98 10.36
CA ALA A 247 -8.92 4.02 11.47
C ALA A 247 -10.39 4.06 11.04
N SER A 248 -10.67 4.36 9.78
CA SER A 248 -12.02 4.53 9.23
C SER A 248 -12.24 3.59 8.04
N GLU A 249 -13.28 2.76 8.13
CA GLU A 249 -13.72 1.87 7.05
C GLU A 249 -14.21 2.67 5.83
N LYS A 250 -14.85 3.82 6.04
CA LYS A 250 -15.31 4.71 4.96
C LYS A 250 -14.17 5.15 4.02
N VAL A 251 -12.98 5.37 4.56
CA VAL A 251 -11.80 5.75 3.75
C VAL A 251 -11.33 4.55 2.93
N ALA A 252 -11.27 3.36 3.52
CA ALA A 252 -10.83 2.16 2.80
C ALA A 252 -11.85 1.75 1.72
N ILE A 253 -13.14 1.78 2.03
CA ILE A 253 -14.23 1.44 1.11
C ILE A 253 -14.24 2.38 -0.10
N LYS A 254 -14.22 3.70 0.12
CA LYS A 254 -14.25 4.70 -0.96
C LYS A 254 -13.10 4.51 -1.96
N HIS A 255 -11.90 4.24 -1.47
CA HIS A 255 -10.71 4.20 -2.30
C HIS A 255 -10.42 2.83 -2.94
N TYR A 256 -10.90 1.72 -2.38
CA TYR A 256 -10.45 0.38 -2.79
C TYR A 256 -11.55 -0.54 -3.35
N GLN A 257 -12.83 -0.29 -3.10
CA GLN A 257 -13.90 -1.19 -3.57
C GLN A 257 -14.15 -1.15 -5.09
N ARG A 258 -13.89 -0.02 -5.77
CA ARG A 258 -14.19 0.13 -7.21
C ARG A 258 -13.35 -0.80 -8.11
N VAL A 259 -12.16 -1.20 -7.67
CA VAL A 259 -11.22 -2.04 -8.44
C VAL A 259 -11.63 -3.53 -8.42
N VAL A 260 -12.52 -3.94 -7.52
CA VAL A 260 -12.86 -5.35 -7.29
C VAL A 260 -13.81 -5.94 -8.35
N ALA A 261 -14.56 -5.12 -9.09
CA ALA A 261 -15.59 -5.61 -10.01
C ALA A 261 -15.02 -6.48 -11.16
N GLU A 262 -13.84 -6.12 -11.70
CA GLU A 262 -13.18 -6.91 -12.76
C GLU A 262 -12.47 -8.16 -12.20
N HIS A 263 -11.93 -8.05 -10.98
CA HIS A 263 -11.32 -9.15 -10.24
C HIS A 263 -12.33 -10.21 -9.79
N GLN A 264 -13.57 -9.79 -9.50
CA GLN A 264 -14.63 -10.66 -9.04
C GLN A 264 -14.87 -11.82 -10.01
N ARG A 265 -14.88 -11.57 -11.33
CA ARG A 265 -15.05 -12.63 -12.33
C ARG A 265 -13.88 -13.62 -12.32
N GLN A 266 -12.65 -13.13 -12.19
CA GLN A 266 -11.47 -13.99 -12.14
C GLN A 266 -11.47 -14.88 -10.90
N ILE A 267 -11.77 -14.33 -9.72
CA ILE A 267 -11.85 -15.10 -8.48
C ILE A 267 -12.99 -16.12 -8.50
N VAL A 268 -14.16 -15.74 -9.03
CA VAL A 268 -15.28 -16.67 -9.17
C VAL A 268 -14.93 -17.84 -10.08
N ASN A 269 -14.22 -17.59 -11.20
CA ASN A 269 -13.74 -18.66 -12.07
C ASN A 269 -12.69 -19.54 -11.37
N LEU A 270 -11.72 -18.94 -10.68
CA LEU A 270 -10.66 -19.67 -9.96
C LEU A 270 -11.25 -20.57 -8.86
N LEU A 271 -12.23 -20.05 -8.11
CA LEU A 271 -12.98 -20.80 -7.11
C LEU A 271 -13.75 -21.97 -7.75
N ALA A 272 -14.42 -21.72 -8.87
CA ALA A 272 -15.15 -22.76 -9.59
C ALA A 272 -14.19 -23.84 -10.10
N ASP A 273 -13.06 -23.46 -10.70
CA ASP A 273 -12.06 -24.39 -11.21
C ASP A 273 -11.46 -25.23 -10.09
N GLU A 274 -11.07 -24.63 -8.96
CA GLU A 274 -10.53 -25.34 -7.79
C GLU A 274 -11.57 -26.31 -7.19
N PHE A 275 -12.79 -25.83 -6.90
CA PHE A 275 -13.81 -26.66 -6.28
C PHE A 275 -14.30 -27.79 -7.21
N LEU A 276 -14.43 -27.52 -8.50
CA LEU A 276 -14.83 -28.55 -9.46
C LEU A 276 -13.67 -29.54 -9.67
N GLN A 277 -12.41 -29.10 -9.69
CA GLN A 277 -11.29 -30.03 -9.72
C GLN A 277 -11.27 -30.94 -8.48
N GLU A 278 -11.40 -30.41 -7.27
CA GLU A 278 -11.45 -31.22 -6.06
C GLU A 278 -12.67 -32.14 -6.02
N ALA A 279 -13.86 -31.64 -6.37
CA ALA A 279 -15.11 -32.40 -6.34
C ALA A 279 -15.16 -33.51 -7.40
N TYR A 280 -14.47 -33.35 -8.54
CA TYR A 280 -14.47 -34.32 -9.63
C TYR A 280 -13.13 -35.09 -9.78
N ALA A 281 -12.10 -34.78 -8.98
CA ALA A 281 -10.82 -35.49 -8.96
C ALA A 281 -10.96 -36.95 -8.50
N GLU A 282 -11.87 -37.26 -7.58
CA GLU A 282 -12.11 -38.65 -7.12
C GLU A 282 -12.67 -39.55 -8.24
N GLY A 283 -13.37 -38.98 -9.23
CA GLY A 283 -13.90 -39.72 -10.38
C GLY A 283 -12.88 -39.92 -11.50
N THR A 284 -12.03 -38.93 -11.77
CA THR A 284 -11.09 -38.96 -12.91
C THR A 284 -9.80 -39.71 -12.60
N GLN A 285 -9.35 -39.75 -11.34
CA GLN A 285 -8.12 -40.44 -10.98
C GLN A 285 -8.25 -41.96 -11.09
N THR A 286 -9.44 -42.50 -10.84
CA THR A 286 -9.75 -43.93 -10.95
C THR A 286 -9.78 -44.39 -12.41
N ASP A 287 -10.47 -43.64 -13.29
CA ASP A 287 -10.50 -43.90 -14.74
C ASP A 287 -9.10 -43.79 -15.36
N SER A 288 -8.29 -42.78 -14.97
CA SER A 288 -6.92 -42.62 -15.47
C SER A 288 -5.97 -43.74 -15.01
N LEU A 289 -6.13 -44.23 -13.77
CA LEU A 289 -5.32 -45.34 -13.25
C LEU A 289 -5.68 -46.66 -13.91
N GLU A 290 -6.97 -46.93 -14.15
CA GLU A 290 -7.42 -48.10 -14.90
C GLU A 290 -6.90 -48.09 -16.35
N ASP A 291 -6.91 -46.93 -17.01
CA ASP A 291 -6.33 -46.77 -18.35
C ASP A 291 -4.82 -47.04 -18.36
N ILE A 292 -4.08 -46.51 -17.38
CA ILE A 292 -2.63 -46.75 -17.25
C ILE A 292 -2.34 -48.23 -16.99
N VAL A 293 -3.12 -48.88 -16.12
CA VAL A 293 -2.98 -50.33 -15.84
C VAL A 293 -3.26 -51.14 -17.11
N ASN A 294 -4.35 -50.85 -17.83
CA ASN A 294 -4.71 -51.54 -19.07
C ASN A 294 -3.63 -51.41 -20.15
N ILE A 295 -3.09 -50.20 -20.36
CA ILE A 295 -1.99 -49.95 -21.30
C ILE A 295 -0.74 -50.72 -20.89
N THR A 296 -0.43 -50.75 -19.60
CA THR A 296 0.75 -51.43 -19.06
C THR A 296 0.64 -52.95 -19.24
N GLU A 297 -0.52 -53.54 -18.95
CA GLU A 297 -0.76 -54.97 -19.15
C GLU A 297 -0.66 -55.37 -20.63
N GLN A 298 -1.17 -54.54 -21.54
CA GLN A 298 -1.07 -54.80 -22.98
C GLN A 298 0.40 -54.85 -23.42
N ARG A 299 1.24 -53.95 -22.91
CA ARG A 299 2.66 -53.90 -23.21
C ARG A 299 3.43 -55.10 -22.65
N VAL A 300 3.07 -55.56 -21.45
CA VAL A 300 3.63 -56.78 -20.86
C VAL A 300 3.28 -58.00 -21.69
N ARG A 301 2.04 -58.11 -22.18
CA ARG A 301 1.62 -59.20 -23.08
C ARG A 301 2.41 -59.21 -24.39
N GLU A 302 2.62 -58.05 -25.00
CA GLU A 302 3.43 -57.92 -26.23
C GLU A 302 4.90 -58.33 -26.02
N LEU A 303 5.52 -57.85 -24.95
CA LEU A 303 6.91 -58.20 -24.63
C LEU A 303 7.08 -59.69 -24.32
N THR A 304 6.11 -60.28 -23.61
CA THR A 304 6.12 -61.72 -23.32
C THR A 304 6.06 -62.54 -24.61
N ARG A 305 5.24 -62.11 -25.58
CA ARG A 305 5.16 -62.75 -26.90
C ARG A 305 6.48 -62.63 -27.67
N MET A 306 7.07 -61.44 -27.71
CA MET A 306 8.38 -61.24 -28.35
C MET A 306 9.48 -62.12 -27.75
N ILE A 307 9.50 -62.26 -26.42
CA ILE A 307 10.47 -63.13 -25.74
C ILE A 307 10.25 -64.61 -26.12
N ALA A 308 8.99 -65.05 -26.23
CA ALA A 308 8.67 -66.41 -26.67
C ALA A 308 9.14 -66.66 -28.11
N ASP A 309 8.86 -65.71 -29.01
CA ASP A 309 9.30 -65.79 -30.42
C ASP A 309 10.83 -65.83 -30.53
N PHE A 310 11.54 -65.02 -29.73
CA PHE A 310 13.00 -65.04 -29.67
C PHE A 310 13.56 -66.35 -29.12
N LYS A 311 12.96 -66.93 -28.08
CA LYS A 311 13.37 -68.24 -27.54
C LYS A 311 13.18 -69.34 -28.58
N GLN A 312 12.05 -69.34 -29.28
CA GLN A 312 11.79 -70.29 -30.35
C GLN A 312 12.82 -70.16 -31.48
N ALA A 313 13.15 -68.94 -31.90
CA ALA A 313 14.19 -68.72 -32.92
C ALA A 313 15.58 -69.20 -32.46
N ILE A 314 15.92 -69.04 -31.18
CA ILE A 314 17.18 -69.57 -30.60
C ILE A 314 17.18 -71.10 -30.59
N ASP A 315 16.07 -71.73 -30.21
CA ASP A 315 15.95 -73.19 -30.19
C ASP A 315 16.03 -73.78 -31.61
N GLU A 316 15.40 -73.13 -32.60
CA GLU A 316 15.50 -73.49 -34.02
C GLU A 316 16.93 -73.36 -34.56
N LEU A 317 17.69 -72.34 -34.13
CA LEU A 317 19.09 -72.17 -34.50
C LEU A 317 20.00 -73.22 -33.86
N ASN A 318 19.75 -73.59 -32.60
CA ASN A 318 20.53 -74.62 -31.89
C ASN A 318 20.26 -76.05 -32.42
N LEU A 319 19.08 -76.32 -32.97
CA LEU A 319 18.73 -77.61 -33.60
C LEU A 319 19.31 -77.77 -35.02
N ALA A 320 19.80 -76.68 -35.64
CA ALA A 320 20.37 -76.67 -36.99
C ALA A 320 21.91 -76.73 -37.02
N SER A 321 22.55 -76.92 -35.86
CA SER A 321 24.01 -77.02 -35.64
C SER A 321 24.38 -78.36 -35.01
#